data_AF-A0A8J2LGB6-F1
#
_entry.id   AF-A0A8J2LGB6-F1
#
_cell.length_a   1.000
_cell.length_b   1.000
_cell.length_c   1.000
_cell.angle_alpha   90.00
_cell.angle_beta   90.00
_cell.angle_gamma   90.00
#
_symmetry.space_group_name_H-M   'P 1'
#
loop_
_entity.id
_entity.type
_entity.pdbx_description
1 polymer ?
#
loop_
_entity_poly.entity_id
_entity_poly.type
_entity_poly.pdbx_seq_one_letter_code
_entity_poly.pdbx_strand_id
1 'polypeptide(L)'
;MLGMSVWNVACGRLLQGIGSGAGTALLAEFGRVTTSKERTTFLSIFNATFQIGMIFGPVIQIVVSYLNFEIFGITLNALNGPGLVWTILWSLLMLKALFFFSNLTKDFNEPRNSQSDISLKPMMAKFGGRNEQESSGSGDQKSSTRDDIFPNNSKQERDFPSKSHSTLLLMVFVAFFCQGALETMVTVVTEEYFGFGVRENALVFEFMALEALLVFFGVAFLGKFVRETILQITGWLNLVLALVVLIHLMSKIEHENKIHMVSFLTGLFISVLGIQILSAASIILSSKVISVDTHGPGKGTRHIMCFLGLILGPNWAGATIQMPILLLGFLLAITLFTGVRVHSLYIHYKLKLQ
;
A
#
# COMPACT_ATOMS: atom_id res chain seq x y z
N MET A 1 -1.39 13.56 31.43
CA MET A 1 -0.64 12.29 31.57
C MET A 1 -1.13 11.26 30.55
N LEU A 2 -0.79 11.43 29.27
CA LEU A 2 -1.03 10.46 28.19
C LEU A 2 0.35 9.91 27.81
N GLY A 3 0.75 8.76 28.38
CA GLY A 3 2.06 8.15 28.10
C GLY A 3 2.68 7.29 29.21
N MET A 4 2.12 7.25 30.42
CA MET A 4 2.82 6.62 31.57
C MET A 4 2.61 5.10 31.73
N SER A 5 1.70 4.47 30.98
CA SER A 5 1.43 3.03 31.13
C SER A 5 1.49 2.32 29.79
N VAL A 6 2.28 1.25 29.73
CA VAL A 6 2.38 0.32 28.59
C VAL A 6 0.99 -0.16 28.15
N TRP A 7 0.07 -0.32 29.11
CA TRP A 7 -1.32 -0.70 28.84
C TRP A 7 -2.08 0.33 28.01
N ASN A 8 -1.84 1.63 28.21
CA ASN A 8 -2.51 2.67 27.42
C ASN A 8 -2.06 2.63 25.96
N VAL A 9 -0.77 2.38 25.73
CA VAL A 9 -0.22 2.21 24.38
C VAL A 9 -0.76 0.94 23.73
N ALA A 10 -0.82 -0.16 24.48
CA ALA A 10 -1.37 -1.43 24.01
C ALA A 10 -2.86 -1.31 23.63
N CYS A 11 -3.68 -0.71 24.50
CA CYS A 11 -5.10 -0.44 24.24
C CYS A 11 -5.28 0.50 23.04
N GLY A 12 -4.46 1.54 22.92
CA GLY A 12 -4.49 2.46 21.78
C GLY A 12 -4.20 1.75 20.45
N ARG A 13 -3.17 0.89 20.41
CA ARG A 13 -2.84 0.08 19.22
C ARG A 13 -3.94 -0.93 18.88
N LEU A 14 -4.54 -1.56 19.88
CA LEU A 14 -5.65 -2.49 19.68
C LEU A 14 -6.87 -1.77 19.11
N LEU A 15 -7.23 -0.61 19.66
CA LEU A 15 -8.34 0.21 19.18
C LEU A 15 -8.10 0.73 17.75
N GLN A 16 -6.87 1.17 17.45
CA GLN A 16 -6.46 1.54 16.10
C GLN A 16 -6.60 0.36 15.12
N GLY A 17 -6.20 -0.85 15.54
CA GLY A 17 -6.34 -2.06 14.75
C GLY A 17 -7.79 -2.39 14.40
N ILE A 18 -8.70 -2.30 15.37
CA ILE A 18 -10.14 -2.49 15.14
C ILE A 18 -10.67 -1.41 14.19
N GLY A 19 -10.27 -0.15 14.38
CA GLY A 19 -10.70 0.97 13.55
C GLY A 19 -10.26 0.89 12.08
N SER A 20 -9.10 0.27 11.81
CA SER A 20 -8.60 0.04 10.44
C SER A 20 -9.58 -0.75 9.56
N GLY A 21 -10.39 -1.63 10.17
CA GLY A 21 -11.41 -2.42 9.46
C GLY A 21 -12.61 -1.61 8.95
N ALA A 22 -12.83 -0.38 9.45
CA ALA A 22 -13.95 0.45 8.99
C ALA A 22 -13.82 0.86 7.51
N GLY A 23 -12.59 1.07 7.04
CA GLY A 23 -12.32 1.42 5.64
C GLY A 23 -12.70 0.32 4.65
N THR A 24 -12.52 -0.95 5.03
CA THR A 24 -12.90 -2.09 4.18
C THR A 24 -14.42 -2.29 4.16
N ALA A 25 -15.10 -2.05 5.30
CA ALA A 25 -16.56 -2.08 5.37
C ALA A 25 -17.21 -1.00 4.50
N LEU A 26 -16.68 0.24 4.53
CA LEU A 26 -17.12 1.32 3.64
C LEU A 26 -16.95 0.94 2.17
N LEU A 27 -15.77 0.42 1.80
CA LEU A 27 -15.49 0.02 0.42
C LEU A 27 -16.39 -1.13 -0.05
N ALA A 28 -16.75 -2.05 0.84
CA ALA A 28 -17.67 -3.15 0.56
C ALA A 28 -19.09 -2.65 0.30
N GLU A 29 -19.57 -1.67 1.08
CA GLU A 29 -20.90 -1.07 0.89
C GLU A 29 -20.98 -0.31 -0.43
N PHE A 30 -19.97 0.49 -0.76
CA PHE A 30 -19.89 1.15 -2.07
C PHE A 30 -19.84 0.13 -3.22
N GLY A 31 -19.16 -1.00 -3.03
CA GLY A 31 -19.13 -2.09 -4.00
C GLY A 31 -20.49 -2.72 -4.28
N ARG A 32 -21.46 -2.60 -3.36
CA ARG A 32 -22.84 -3.11 -3.53
C ARG A 32 -23.76 -2.13 -4.26
N VAL A 33 -23.54 -0.82 -4.09
CA VAL A 33 -24.44 0.22 -4.63
C VAL A 33 -23.92 0.89 -5.91
N THR A 34 -22.74 0.52 -6.40
CA THR A 34 -22.15 1.08 -7.63
C THR A 34 -22.13 0.08 -8.78
N THR A 35 -22.45 0.53 -10.00
CA THR A 35 -22.31 -0.31 -11.20
C THR A 35 -20.82 -0.49 -11.57
N SER A 36 -20.48 -1.53 -12.36
CA SER A 36 -19.08 -1.80 -12.75
C SER A 36 -18.35 -0.62 -13.40
N LYS A 37 -19.07 0.28 -14.09
CA LYS A 37 -18.49 1.48 -14.71
C LYS A 37 -18.28 2.62 -13.71
N GLU A 38 -19.19 2.82 -12.76
CA GLU A 38 -19.10 3.85 -11.69
C GLU A 38 -18.08 3.47 -10.62
N ARG A 39 -17.95 2.18 -10.33
CA ARG A 39 -17.01 1.64 -9.32
C ARG A 39 -15.57 2.06 -9.60
N THR A 40 -15.15 2.08 -10.86
CA THR A 40 -13.78 2.48 -11.25
C THR A 40 -13.52 3.95 -10.92
N THR A 41 -14.45 4.85 -11.28
CA THR A 41 -14.33 6.28 -10.97
C THR A 41 -14.33 6.54 -9.46
N PHE A 42 -15.21 5.87 -8.72
CA PHE A 42 -15.25 5.98 -7.26
C PHE A 42 -13.95 5.49 -6.62
N LEU A 43 -13.45 4.31 -7.01
CA LEU A 43 -12.17 3.78 -6.52
C LEU A 43 -11.00 4.70 -6.83
N SER A 44 -11.01 5.38 -7.98
CA SER A 44 -10.00 6.39 -8.32
C SER A 44 -10.06 7.62 -7.40
N ILE A 45 -11.25 8.16 -7.13
CA ILE A 45 -11.43 9.30 -6.21
C ILE A 45 -11.05 8.90 -4.78
N PHE A 46 -11.45 7.71 -4.34
CA PHE A 46 -11.11 7.15 -3.04
C PHE A 46 -9.59 7.03 -2.87
N ASN A 47 -8.90 6.43 -3.85
CA ASN A 47 -7.45 6.31 -3.82
C ASN A 47 -6.74 7.67 -3.87
N ALA A 48 -7.24 8.63 -4.66
CA ALA A 48 -6.69 9.98 -4.70
C ALA A 48 -6.82 10.69 -3.33
N THR A 49 -7.98 10.55 -2.69
CA THR A 49 -8.23 11.10 -1.34
C THR A 49 -7.32 10.45 -0.30
N PHE A 50 -7.11 9.13 -0.38
CA PHE A 50 -6.19 8.40 0.49
C PHE A 50 -4.76 8.93 0.37
N GLN A 51 -4.30 9.19 -0.86
CA GLN A 51 -2.98 9.77 -1.12
C GLN A 51 -2.82 11.19 -0.57
N ILE A 52 -3.86 12.02 -0.66
CA ILE A 52 -3.87 13.35 -0.02
C ILE A 52 -3.74 13.20 1.50
N GLY A 53 -4.49 12.28 2.12
CA GLY A 53 -4.38 12.00 3.55
C GLY A 53 -2.98 11.59 3.99
N MET A 54 -2.28 10.78 3.18
CA MET A 54 -0.90 10.38 3.46
C MET A 54 0.09 11.57 3.40
N ILE A 55 -0.18 12.59 2.58
CA ILE A 55 0.63 13.83 2.53
C ILE A 55 0.43 14.68 3.78
N PHE A 56 -0.82 14.80 4.25
CA PHE A 56 -1.14 15.65 5.39
C PHE A 56 -0.47 15.20 6.68
N GLY A 57 -0.15 13.90 6.84
CA GLY A 57 0.48 13.41 8.05
C GLY A 57 1.87 14.00 8.32
N PRO A 58 2.85 13.83 7.42
CA PRO A 58 4.16 14.48 7.55
C PRO A 58 4.04 16.01 7.66
N VAL A 59 3.16 16.66 6.89
CA VAL A 59 3.01 18.12 6.94
C VAL A 59 2.52 18.61 8.30
N ILE A 60 1.51 17.95 8.89
CA ILE A 60 0.99 18.29 10.22
C ILE A 60 2.06 17.98 11.28
N GLN A 61 2.82 16.89 11.13
CA GLN A 61 3.91 16.53 12.03
C GLN A 61 4.95 17.66 12.12
N ILE A 62 5.39 18.20 10.98
CA ILE A 62 6.31 19.35 10.91
C ILE A 62 5.74 20.52 11.70
N VAL A 63 4.54 20.96 11.35
CA VAL A 63 3.92 22.14 11.95
C VAL A 63 3.81 21.99 13.47
N VAL A 64 3.37 20.82 13.94
CA VAL A 64 3.22 20.55 15.38
C VAL A 64 4.56 20.40 16.09
N SER A 65 5.60 19.91 15.41
CA SER A 65 6.95 19.79 16.01
C SER A 65 7.56 21.15 16.41
N TYR A 66 7.17 22.24 15.71
CA TYR A 66 7.57 23.60 16.04
C TYR A 66 6.74 24.25 17.16
N LEU A 67 5.61 23.65 17.53
CA LEU A 67 4.70 24.19 18.53
C LEU A 67 4.96 23.53 19.89
N ASN A 68 5.60 24.26 20.80
CA ASN A 68 5.69 23.90 22.21
C ASN A 68 4.79 24.84 23.00
N PHE A 69 3.60 24.38 23.39
CA PHE A 69 2.67 25.19 24.17
C PHE A 69 2.09 24.38 25.32
N GLU A 70 1.83 25.04 26.44
CA GLU A 70 1.10 24.46 27.56
C GLU A 70 -0.37 24.85 27.45
N ILE A 71 -1.24 23.87 27.24
CA ILE A 71 -2.68 24.05 27.29
C ILE A 71 -3.20 23.28 28.51
N PHE A 72 -3.84 23.99 29.44
CA PHE A 72 -4.47 23.42 30.65
C PHE A 72 -3.53 22.49 31.46
N GLY A 73 -2.26 22.86 31.64
CA GLY A 73 -1.28 22.07 32.40
C GLY A 73 -0.76 20.81 31.68
N ILE A 74 -1.09 20.65 30.40
CA ILE A 74 -0.53 19.61 29.52
C ILE A 74 0.49 20.28 28.61
N THR A 75 1.76 19.91 28.75
CA THR A 75 2.83 20.30 27.83
C THR A 75 2.61 19.62 26.49
N LEU A 76 2.17 20.36 25.49
CA LEU A 76 2.03 19.87 24.13
C LEU A 76 3.39 19.97 23.45
N ASN A 77 3.89 18.82 23.01
CA ASN A 77 5.22 18.65 22.45
C ASN A 77 5.17 17.70 21.23
N ALA A 78 6.30 17.50 20.57
CA ALA A 78 6.39 16.67 19.37
C ALA A 78 5.94 15.20 19.58
N LEU A 79 5.94 14.68 20.82
CA LEU A 79 5.54 13.30 21.13
C LEU A 79 4.03 13.12 21.25
N ASN A 80 3.31 14.11 21.80
CA ASN A 80 1.87 14.00 22.06
C ASN A 80 0.99 14.83 21.11
N GLY A 81 1.56 15.90 20.55
CA GLY A 81 0.84 16.87 19.74
C GLY A 81 0.23 16.27 18.47
N PRO A 82 1.00 15.54 17.65
CA PRO A 82 0.47 14.92 16.44
C PRO A 82 -0.71 13.99 16.76
N GLY A 83 -0.58 13.16 17.80
CA GLY A 83 -1.64 12.26 18.26
C GLY A 83 -2.91 12.99 18.70
N LEU A 84 -2.77 14.15 19.37
CA LEU A 84 -3.92 14.98 19.77
C LEU A 84 -4.62 15.61 18.58
N VAL A 85 -3.87 16.15 17.61
CA VAL A 85 -4.44 16.70 16.37
C VAL A 85 -5.24 15.62 15.64
N TRP A 86 -4.70 14.41 15.50
CA TRP A 86 -5.41 13.29 14.90
C TRP A 86 -6.65 12.89 15.69
N THR A 87 -6.56 12.85 17.02
CA THR A 87 -7.70 12.51 17.88
C THR A 87 -8.85 13.51 17.69
N ILE A 88 -8.55 14.82 17.64
CA ILE A 88 -9.56 15.86 17.41
C ILE A 88 -10.16 15.71 16.01
N LEU A 89 -9.33 15.57 14.98
CA LEU A 89 -9.79 15.42 13.59
C LEU A 89 -10.69 14.19 13.43
N TRP A 90 -10.28 13.04 13.96
CA TRP A 90 -11.07 11.80 13.93
C TRP A 90 -12.35 11.91 14.76
N SER A 91 -12.33 12.62 15.89
CA SER A 91 -13.54 12.85 16.70
C SER A 91 -14.55 13.70 15.95
N LEU A 92 -14.11 14.75 15.24
CA LEU A 92 -14.97 15.56 14.39
C LEU A 92 -15.54 14.76 13.20
N LEU A 93 -14.72 13.91 12.58
CA LEU A 93 -15.17 13.01 11.51
C LEU A 93 -16.19 12.00 12.02
N MET A 94 -15.98 11.41 13.20
CA MET A 94 -16.94 10.51 13.84
C MET A 94 -18.24 11.23 14.17
N LEU A 95 -18.18 12.46 14.67
CA LEU A 95 -19.37 13.28 14.94
C LEU A 95 -20.15 13.55 13.65
N LYS A 96 -19.46 13.93 12.57
CA LYS A 96 -20.07 14.11 11.25
C LYS A 96 -20.69 12.80 10.75
N ALA A 97 -20.01 11.66 10.92
CA ALA A 97 -20.58 10.37 10.54
C ALA A 97 -21.85 10.08 11.36
N LEU A 98 -21.86 10.28 12.67
CA LEU A 98 -23.05 10.02 13.49
C LEU A 98 -24.28 10.84 13.06
N PHE A 99 -24.09 12.11 12.67
CA PHE A 99 -25.19 12.98 12.27
C PHE A 99 -25.55 12.93 10.78
N PHE A 100 -24.62 12.60 9.90
CA PHE A 100 -24.79 12.68 8.44
C PHE A 100 -24.61 11.33 7.71
N PHE A 101 -24.41 10.22 8.41
CA PHE A 101 -24.31 8.91 7.78
C PHE A 101 -25.69 8.47 7.26
N SER A 102 -25.94 8.77 5.99
CA SER A 102 -27.07 8.21 5.26
C SER A 102 -26.75 6.75 4.89
N ASN A 103 -27.69 5.85 5.17
CA ASN A 103 -27.57 4.46 4.75
C ASN A 103 -27.78 4.38 3.23
N LEU A 104 -26.68 4.41 2.47
CA LEU A 104 -26.73 4.33 1.00
C LEU A 104 -27.50 3.11 0.49
N THR A 105 -27.47 1.98 1.21
CA THR A 105 -28.24 0.77 0.86
C THR A 105 -29.75 0.94 1.08
N LYS A 106 -30.19 1.77 2.03
CA LYS A 106 -31.62 2.12 2.18
C LYS A 106 -32.06 3.05 1.05
N ASP A 107 -31.25 4.05 0.74
CA ASP A 107 -31.55 5.04 -0.30
C ASP A 107 -31.54 4.44 -1.72
N PHE A 108 -30.79 3.35 -1.96
CA PHE A 108 -30.79 2.61 -3.23
C PHE A 108 -31.93 1.58 -3.36
N ASN A 109 -32.41 1.04 -2.23
CA ASN A 109 -33.48 0.04 -2.20
C ASN A 109 -34.90 0.66 -2.12
N GLU A 110 -35.03 1.97 -1.93
CA GLU A 110 -36.30 2.64 -2.22
C GLU A 110 -36.59 2.60 -3.72
N PRO A 111 -37.80 2.21 -4.15
CA PRO A 111 -38.14 2.20 -5.57
C PRO A 111 -38.03 3.64 -6.09
N ARG A 112 -37.20 3.86 -7.12
CA ARG A 112 -37.13 5.11 -7.90
C ARG A 112 -38.49 5.40 -8.55
N ASN A 113 -39.44 5.89 -7.77
CA ASN A 113 -40.71 6.43 -8.20
C ASN A 113 -40.84 7.83 -7.60
N SER A 114 -40.22 8.81 -8.28
CA SER A 114 -40.72 10.19 -8.50
C SER A 114 -39.57 11.18 -8.71
N GLN A 115 -39.47 11.66 -9.97
CA GLN A 115 -38.92 12.95 -10.43
C GLN A 115 -37.41 13.23 -10.24
N SER A 116 -36.67 13.65 -11.27
CA SER A 116 -37.04 14.66 -12.27
C SER A 116 -36.33 14.47 -13.62
N ASP A 117 -37.13 14.58 -14.67
CA ASP A 117 -36.71 14.88 -16.04
C ASP A 117 -35.97 16.23 -16.09
N ILE A 118 -34.63 16.22 -16.02
CA ILE A 118 -33.82 17.34 -16.52
C ILE A 118 -32.63 16.79 -17.32
N SER A 119 -32.87 16.66 -18.62
CA SER A 119 -31.95 16.90 -19.74
C SER A 119 -30.55 16.25 -19.71
N LEU A 120 -30.47 15.00 -20.19
CA LEU A 120 -29.25 14.48 -20.83
C LEU A 120 -29.55 13.88 -22.23
N LYS A 121 -30.29 14.63 -23.05
CA LYS A 121 -30.24 14.56 -24.52
C LYS A 121 -30.06 16.00 -25.01
N PRO A 122 -28.81 16.43 -25.27
CA PRO A 122 -28.22 16.15 -26.56
C PRO A 122 -26.69 15.96 -26.49
N MET A 123 -26.22 14.71 -26.36
CA MET A 123 -24.82 14.38 -26.72
C MET A 123 -24.68 13.07 -27.49
N MET A 124 -25.75 12.27 -27.60
CA MET A 124 -25.80 11.06 -28.45
C MET A 124 -26.42 11.29 -29.83
N ALA A 125 -26.55 12.54 -30.29
CA ALA A 125 -27.07 12.87 -31.62
C ALA A 125 -25.96 13.19 -32.66
N LYS A 126 -24.68 12.91 -32.37
CA LYS A 126 -23.56 13.32 -33.24
C LYS A 126 -22.64 12.20 -33.75
N PHE A 127 -23.01 10.92 -33.64
CA PHE A 127 -22.21 9.83 -34.21
C PHE A 127 -23.05 8.68 -34.80
N GLY A 128 -24.21 9.00 -35.36
CA GLY A 128 -25.01 8.06 -36.14
C GLY A 128 -25.38 8.69 -37.48
N GLY A 129 -24.65 8.33 -38.53
CA GLY A 129 -24.97 8.71 -39.90
C GLY A 129 -24.40 7.74 -40.92
N ARG A 130 -25.32 7.06 -41.62
CA ARG A 130 -25.21 6.55 -43.01
C ARG A 130 -24.55 5.15 -43.14
N ASN A 131 -25.16 4.10 -43.72
CA ASN A 131 -26.26 3.94 -44.67
C ASN A 131 -27.03 2.62 -44.43
N GLU A 132 -28.32 2.64 -44.74
CA GLU A 132 -29.16 1.48 -45.06
C GLU A 132 -28.94 1.06 -46.52
N GLN A 133 -29.07 -0.25 -46.82
CA GLN A 133 -29.76 -0.70 -48.03
C GLN A 133 -30.27 -2.15 -47.88
N GLU A 134 -31.58 -2.24 -48.08
CA GLU A 134 -32.57 -3.32 -48.23
C GLU A 134 -32.13 -4.67 -48.81
N SER A 135 -32.76 -5.77 -48.36
CA SER A 135 -33.76 -6.51 -49.17
C SER A 135 -34.28 -7.78 -48.49
N SER A 136 -35.57 -8.02 -48.71
CA SER A 136 -36.50 -9.05 -48.24
C SER A 136 -36.16 -10.50 -48.66
N GLY A 137 -36.69 -11.50 -47.92
CA GLY A 137 -36.81 -12.88 -48.40
C GLY A 137 -37.12 -13.93 -47.33
N SER A 138 -38.35 -14.46 -47.36
CA SER A 138 -38.86 -15.62 -46.62
C SER A 138 -38.40 -16.97 -47.20
N GLY A 139 -38.16 -17.99 -46.37
CA GLY A 139 -38.01 -19.39 -46.84
C GLY A 139 -37.26 -20.34 -45.89
N ASP A 140 -37.86 -21.49 -45.66
CA ASP A 140 -37.47 -22.58 -44.76
C ASP A 140 -36.21 -23.40 -45.15
N GLN A 141 -35.68 -24.10 -44.13
CA GLN A 141 -34.87 -25.33 -44.11
C GLN A 141 -33.31 -25.32 -44.29
N LYS A 142 -32.71 -25.90 -43.24
CA LYS A 142 -31.56 -26.83 -43.18
C LYS A 142 -30.11 -26.31 -43.16
N SER A 143 -29.45 -26.68 -42.06
CA SER A 143 -28.05 -27.10 -41.93
C SER A 143 -26.97 -26.16 -42.46
N SER A 144 -26.41 -25.35 -41.56
CA SER A 144 -25.00 -24.99 -41.62
C SER A 144 -24.54 -24.62 -40.21
N THR A 145 -23.73 -25.52 -39.65
CA THR A 145 -22.84 -25.34 -38.52
C THR A 145 -22.17 -23.96 -38.60
N ARG A 146 -22.51 -23.07 -37.67
CA ARG A 146 -21.71 -21.88 -37.37
C ARG A 146 -21.30 -21.97 -35.92
N ASP A 147 -20.02 -22.25 -35.79
CA ASP A 147 -19.25 -22.44 -34.58
C ASP A 147 -19.64 -21.47 -33.48
N ASP A 148 -19.96 -22.04 -32.33
CA ASP A 148 -20.07 -21.36 -31.06
C ASP A 148 -18.81 -20.52 -30.82
N ILE A 149 -19.01 -19.21 -30.95
CA ILE A 149 -18.15 -18.17 -30.43
C ILE A 149 -18.06 -18.39 -28.91
N PHE A 150 -16.85 -18.23 -28.37
CA PHE A 150 -16.39 -18.55 -27.00
C PHE A 150 -15.90 -19.99 -26.82
N PRO A 151 -14.59 -20.25 -27.02
CA PRO A 151 -13.99 -21.46 -26.48
C PRO A 151 -14.19 -21.47 -24.96
N ASN A 152 -14.95 -22.49 -24.54
CA ASN A 152 -15.25 -22.84 -23.17
C ASN A 152 -13.97 -23.21 -22.40
N ASN A 153 -13.22 -22.20 -21.94
CA ASN A 153 -12.06 -22.36 -21.06
C ASN A 153 -12.48 -22.54 -19.57
N SER A 154 -13.58 -23.26 -19.31
CA SER A 154 -14.02 -23.61 -17.95
C SER A 154 -13.24 -24.77 -17.31
N LYS A 155 -12.17 -25.26 -17.96
CA LYS A 155 -11.31 -26.34 -17.46
C LYS A 155 -9.83 -25.97 -17.40
N GLN A 156 -9.52 -24.76 -16.97
CA GLN A 156 -8.25 -24.54 -16.30
C GLN A 156 -8.58 -24.40 -14.81
N GLU A 157 -8.33 -25.46 -14.04
CA GLU A 157 -8.22 -25.37 -12.59
C GLU A 157 -7.28 -24.20 -12.29
N ARG A 158 -7.88 -23.05 -11.94
CA ARG A 158 -7.16 -21.87 -11.50
C ARG A 158 -6.84 -22.11 -10.04
N ASP A 159 -5.83 -22.94 -9.78
CA ASP A 159 -5.25 -23.13 -8.46
C ASP A 159 -4.97 -21.74 -7.86
N PHE A 160 -5.80 -21.38 -6.87
CA PHE A 160 -5.64 -20.18 -6.09
C PHE A 160 -5.12 -20.61 -4.71
N PRO A 161 -3.95 -20.12 -4.26
CA PRO A 161 -3.07 -19.16 -4.93
C PRO A 161 -2.18 -19.80 -6.01
N SER A 162 -2.10 -19.16 -7.18
CA SER A 162 -1.17 -19.55 -8.25
C SER A 162 0.27 -19.41 -7.76
N LYS A 163 1.21 -20.24 -8.25
CA LYS A 163 2.64 -20.17 -7.90
C LYS A 163 3.21 -18.74 -8.00
N SER A 164 2.79 -17.98 -9.02
CA SER A 164 3.19 -16.58 -9.19
C SER A 164 2.62 -15.66 -8.12
N HIS A 165 1.37 -15.89 -7.69
CA HIS A 165 0.74 -15.12 -6.62
C HIS A 165 1.42 -15.37 -5.27
N SER A 166 1.74 -16.63 -4.95
CA SER A 166 2.46 -16.98 -3.73
C SER A 166 3.85 -16.32 -3.64
N THR A 167 4.57 -16.23 -4.75
CA THR A 167 5.86 -15.51 -4.81
C THR A 167 5.67 -14.01 -4.55
N LEU A 168 4.60 -13.40 -5.06
CA LEU A 168 4.30 -11.99 -4.82
C LEU A 168 3.91 -11.72 -3.36
N LEU A 169 3.15 -12.63 -2.75
CA LEU A 169 2.81 -12.57 -1.33
C LEU A 169 4.06 -12.68 -0.43
N LEU A 170 4.99 -13.58 -0.76
CA LEU A 170 6.25 -13.68 -0.04
C LEU A 170 7.09 -12.41 -0.18
N MET A 171 7.12 -11.83 -1.38
CA MET A 171 7.88 -10.60 -1.63
C MET A 171 7.36 -9.39 -0.86
N VAL A 172 6.04 -9.21 -0.84
CA VAL A 172 5.45 -8.11 -0.08
C VAL A 172 5.65 -8.30 1.42
N PHE A 173 5.56 -9.55 1.91
CA PHE A 173 5.88 -9.87 3.31
C PHE A 173 7.31 -9.46 3.66
N VAL A 174 8.30 -9.88 2.86
CA VAL A 174 9.72 -9.55 3.12
C VAL A 174 9.97 -8.04 3.05
N ALA A 175 9.38 -7.34 2.09
CA ALA A 175 9.52 -5.89 1.98
C ALA A 175 9.07 -5.17 3.28
N PHE A 176 7.87 -5.50 3.78
CA PHE A 176 7.35 -4.89 5.01
C PHE A 176 8.03 -5.41 6.29
N PHE A 177 8.52 -6.65 6.28
CA PHE A 177 9.35 -7.20 7.36
C PHE A 177 10.66 -6.42 7.50
N CYS A 178 11.37 -6.22 6.38
CA CYS A 178 12.58 -5.39 6.34
C CYS A 178 12.28 -3.95 6.75
N GLN A 179 11.18 -3.37 6.27
CA GLN A 179 10.78 -2.01 6.62
C GLN A 179 10.62 -1.85 8.14
N GLY A 180 9.78 -2.67 8.76
CA GLY A 180 9.52 -2.56 10.20
C GLY A 180 10.76 -2.87 11.04
N ALA A 181 11.60 -3.80 10.60
CA ALA A 181 12.86 -4.09 11.28
C ALA A 181 13.84 -2.91 11.22
N LEU A 182 14.02 -2.29 10.04
CA LEU A 182 14.90 -1.14 9.86
C LEU A 182 14.40 0.12 10.58
N GLU A 183 13.08 0.38 10.58
CA GLU A 183 12.46 1.45 11.35
C GLU A 183 12.69 1.32 12.87
N THR A 184 12.76 0.09 13.37
CA THR A 184 13.04 -0.16 14.80
C THR A 184 14.53 -0.08 15.09
N MET A 185 15.37 -0.55 14.17
CA MET A 185 16.82 -0.51 14.31
C MET A 185 17.36 0.91 14.24
N VAL A 186 16.87 1.74 13.30
CA VAL A 186 17.40 3.10 13.08
C VAL A 186 17.35 3.92 14.36
N THR A 187 16.23 3.93 15.09
CA THR A 187 16.09 4.75 16.31
C THR A 187 17.09 4.39 17.39
N VAL A 188 17.34 3.10 17.57
CA VAL A 188 18.27 2.63 18.60
C VAL A 188 19.70 2.93 18.17
N VAL A 189 20.05 2.66 16.92
CA VAL A 189 21.39 2.91 16.39
C VAL A 189 21.72 4.41 16.38
N THR A 190 20.79 5.27 15.97
CA THR A 190 21.03 6.71 15.94
C THR A 190 21.12 7.33 17.33
N GLU A 191 20.35 6.82 18.28
CA GLU A 191 20.45 7.24 19.69
C GLU A 191 21.77 6.78 20.31
N GLU A 192 22.15 5.51 20.15
CA GLU A 192 23.33 4.90 20.79
C GLU A 192 24.66 5.37 20.18
N TYR A 193 24.76 5.49 18.86
CA TYR A 193 26.03 5.78 18.18
C TYR A 193 26.19 7.26 17.82
N PHE A 194 25.09 7.98 17.60
CA PHE A 194 25.12 9.38 17.13
C PHE A 194 24.48 10.37 18.11
N GLY A 195 23.94 9.90 19.24
CA GLY A 195 23.33 10.76 20.26
C GLY A 195 22.05 11.46 19.78
N PHE A 196 21.34 10.90 18.80
CA PHE A 196 20.11 11.49 18.29
C PHE A 196 19.04 11.51 19.38
N GLY A 197 18.44 12.68 19.58
CA GLY A 197 17.27 12.83 20.43
C GLY A 197 15.97 12.51 19.68
N VAL A 198 14.86 12.77 20.38
CA VAL A 198 13.51 12.55 19.83
C VAL A 198 13.27 13.39 18.57
N ARG A 199 13.82 14.61 18.50
CA ARG A 199 13.58 15.54 17.39
C ARG A 199 14.31 15.08 16.12
N GLU A 200 15.57 14.70 16.27
CA GLU A 200 16.41 14.24 15.16
C GLU A 200 15.86 12.93 14.58
N ASN A 201 15.47 11.99 15.45
CA ASN A 201 14.83 10.74 15.02
C ASN A 201 13.50 11.00 14.31
N ALA A 202 12.67 11.94 14.80
CA ALA A 202 11.42 12.31 14.14
C ALA A 202 11.65 12.84 12.71
N LEU A 203 12.68 13.68 12.51
CA LEU A 203 13.04 14.17 11.17
C LEU A 203 13.46 13.04 10.24
N VAL A 204 14.23 12.05 10.71
CA VAL A 204 14.62 10.89 9.90
C VAL A 204 13.39 10.14 9.40
N PHE A 205 12.41 9.84 10.27
CA PHE A 205 11.16 9.20 9.85
C PHE A 205 10.34 10.03 8.88
N GLU A 206 10.33 11.34 9.07
CA GLU A 206 9.62 12.25 8.18
C GLU A 206 10.21 12.24 6.77
N PHE A 207 11.54 12.30 6.64
CA PHE A 207 12.21 12.19 5.35
C PHE A 207 11.99 10.81 4.71
N MET A 208 12.02 9.72 5.50
CA MET A 208 11.72 8.38 4.99
C MET A 208 10.28 8.29 4.46
N ALA A 209 9.31 8.91 5.15
CA ALA A 209 7.92 8.96 4.71
C ALA A 209 7.73 9.78 3.42
N LEU A 210 8.39 10.94 3.33
CA LEU A 210 8.37 11.78 2.13
C LEU A 210 9.00 11.05 0.94
N GLU A 211 10.15 10.42 1.13
CA GLU A 211 10.80 9.59 0.12
C GLU A 211 9.85 8.47 -0.35
N ALA A 212 9.24 7.74 0.58
CA ALA A 212 8.34 6.65 0.25
C ALA A 212 7.16 7.10 -0.64
N LEU A 213 6.60 8.27 -0.35
CA LEU A 213 5.54 8.86 -1.16
C LEU A 213 6.03 9.22 -2.57
N LEU A 214 7.19 9.87 -2.68
CA LEU A 214 7.79 10.24 -3.97
C LEU A 214 8.10 9.01 -4.82
N VAL A 215 8.66 7.96 -4.21
CA VAL A 215 8.96 6.69 -4.89
C VAL A 215 7.67 6.02 -5.36
N PHE A 216 6.60 6.03 -4.57
CA PHE A 216 5.32 5.46 -4.99
C PHE A 216 4.76 6.11 -6.26
N PHE A 217 4.75 7.45 -6.32
CA PHE A 217 4.35 8.18 -7.52
C PHE A 217 5.31 7.96 -8.69
N GLY A 218 6.61 7.92 -8.40
CA GLY A 218 7.65 7.62 -9.37
C GLY A 218 7.43 6.25 -10.02
N VAL A 219 7.18 5.20 -9.24
CA VAL A 219 6.90 3.85 -9.75
C VAL A 219 5.61 3.82 -10.58
N ALA A 220 4.56 4.51 -10.15
CA ALA A 220 3.31 4.61 -10.92
C ALA A 220 3.53 5.28 -12.28
N PHE A 221 4.41 6.28 -12.34
CA PHE A 221 4.79 6.93 -13.59
C PHE A 221 5.71 6.06 -14.45
N LEU A 222 6.79 5.50 -13.88
CA LEU A 222 7.74 4.62 -14.57
C LEU A 222 7.06 3.35 -15.10
N GLY A 223 6.02 2.85 -14.43
CA GLY A 223 5.23 1.70 -14.88
C GLY A 223 4.54 1.91 -16.24
N LYS A 224 4.42 3.15 -16.73
CA LYS A 224 3.95 3.43 -18.10
C LYS A 224 5.00 3.10 -19.17
N PHE A 225 6.28 3.12 -18.80
CA PHE A 225 7.41 2.95 -19.71
C PHE A 225 8.16 1.63 -19.51
N VAL A 226 8.16 1.13 -18.28
CA VAL A 226 8.93 -0.04 -17.85
C VAL A 226 7.99 -1.15 -17.39
N ARG A 227 8.28 -2.38 -17.79
CA ARG A 227 7.54 -3.57 -17.32
C ARG A 227 7.65 -3.69 -15.81
N GLU A 228 6.54 -4.02 -15.15
CA GLU A 228 6.47 -4.05 -13.68
C GLU A 228 7.37 -5.14 -13.08
N THR A 229 7.61 -6.23 -13.80
CA THR A 229 8.57 -7.27 -13.38
C THR A 229 10.00 -6.72 -13.30
N ILE A 230 10.38 -5.81 -14.19
CA ILE A 230 11.71 -5.17 -14.16
C ILE A 230 11.80 -4.24 -12.95
N LEU A 231 10.76 -3.43 -12.71
CA LEU A 231 10.68 -2.58 -11.52
C LEU A 231 10.81 -3.42 -10.24
N GLN A 232 10.12 -4.56 -10.17
CA GLN A 232 10.22 -5.45 -9.03
C GLN A 232 11.63 -6.03 -8.81
N ILE A 233 12.31 -6.46 -9.88
CA ILE A 233 13.70 -6.94 -9.81
C ILE A 233 14.64 -5.81 -9.38
N THR A 234 14.44 -4.59 -9.90
CA THR A 234 15.29 -3.43 -9.54
C THR A 234 15.14 -3.06 -8.08
N GLY A 235 13.91 -3.07 -7.53
CA GLY A 235 13.67 -2.84 -6.10
C GLY A 235 14.33 -3.91 -5.22
N TRP A 236 14.22 -5.18 -5.62
CA TRP A 236 14.87 -6.29 -4.93
C TRP A 236 16.41 -6.18 -4.94
N LEU A 237 17.02 -5.91 -6.11
CA LEU A 237 18.47 -5.73 -6.22
C LEU A 237 18.96 -4.54 -5.39
N ASN A 238 18.22 -3.44 -5.42
CA ASN A 238 18.53 -2.27 -4.61
C ASN A 238 18.48 -2.60 -3.11
N LEU A 239 17.43 -3.29 -2.65
CA LEU A 239 17.33 -3.72 -1.25
C LEU A 239 18.49 -4.62 -0.83
N VAL A 240 18.87 -5.60 -1.67
CA VAL A 240 20.05 -6.45 -1.40
C VAL A 240 21.32 -5.62 -1.27
N LEU A 241 21.57 -4.71 -2.21
CA LEU A 241 22.75 -3.83 -2.18
C LEU A 241 22.74 -2.94 -0.94
N ALA A 242 21.60 -2.35 -0.60
CA ALA A 242 21.43 -1.49 0.57
C ALA A 242 21.73 -2.24 1.87
N LEU A 243 21.22 -3.47 2.01
CA LEU A 243 21.48 -4.30 3.18
C LEU A 243 22.96 -4.69 3.30
N VAL A 244 23.63 -5.01 2.19
CA VAL A 244 25.08 -5.28 2.18
C VAL A 244 25.87 -4.04 2.61
N VAL A 245 25.51 -2.86 2.09
CA VAL A 245 26.13 -1.59 2.47
C VAL A 245 25.90 -1.30 3.95
N LEU A 246 24.68 -1.48 4.47
CA LEU A 246 24.36 -1.29 5.88
C LEU A 246 25.14 -2.24 6.79
N ILE A 247 25.30 -3.51 6.43
CA ILE A 247 26.14 -4.48 7.18
C ILE A 247 27.59 -4.00 7.22
N HIS A 248 28.12 -3.54 6.08
CA HIS A 248 29.48 -3.03 6.01
C HIS A 248 29.67 -1.78 6.88
N LEU A 249 28.72 -0.85 6.83
CA LEU A 249 28.74 0.38 7.62
C LEU A 249 28.61 0.09 9.12
N MET A 250 27.73 -0.84 9.53
CA MET A 250 27.61 -1.27 10.93
C MET A 250 28.89 -1.91 11.47
N SER A 251 29.66 -2.58 10.61
CA SER A 251 30.92 -3.20 11.04
C SER A 251 32.04 -2.19 11.30
N LYS A 252 31.87 -0.93 10.87
CA LYS A 252 32.87 0.14 10.96
C LYS A 252 32.36 1.36 11.74
N ILE A 253 31.19 1.27 12.36
CA ILE A 253 30.58 2.41 13.03
C ILE A 253 31.44 2.83 14.21
N GLU A 254 31.68 4.14 14.33
CA GLU A 254 32.43 4.76 15.42
C GLU A 254 31.50 5.76 16.10
N HIS A 255 31.56 5.85 17.42
CA HIS A 255 30.76 6.80 18.19
C HIS A 255 31.06 8.24 17.78
N GLU A 256 30.01 9.06 17.67
CA GLU A 256 30.06 10.51 17.39
C GLU A 256 30.73 10.92 16.06
N ASN A 257 30.98 9.97 15.15
CA ASN A 257 31.56 10.28 13.84
C ASN A 257 30.49 10.71 12.81
N LYS A 258 30.51 11.99 12.42
CA LYS A 258 29.57 12.58 11.46
C LYS A 258 29.59 11.91 10.07
N ILE A 259 30.75 11.41 9.62
CA ILE A 259 30.87 10.76 8.31
C ILE A 259 30.16 9.40 8.34
N HIS A 260 30.32 8.66 9.43
CA HIS A 260 29.64 7.38 9.63
C HIS A 260 28.13 7.58 9.77
N MET A 261 27.69 8.65 10.44
CA MET A 261 26.28 9.05 10.53
C MET A 261 25.66 9.29 9.15
N VAL A 262 26.25 10.16 8.34
CA VAL A 262 25.71 10.47 6.99
C VAL A 262 25.73 9.23 6.10
N SER A 263 26.79 8.43 6.17
CA SER A 263 26.90 7.19 5.38
C SER A 263 25.82 6.18 5.79
N PHE A 264 25.58 6.01 7.09
CA PHE A 264 24.52 5.14 7.61
C PHE A 264 23.13 5.59 7.17
N LEU A 265 22.80 6.88 7.36
CA LEU A 265 21.52 7.44 6.94
C LEU A 265 21.33 7.30 5.42
N THR A 266 22.39 7.50 4.63
CA THR A 266 22.33 7.29 3.18
C THR A 266 22.03 5.83 2.84
N GLY A 267 22.69 4.87 3.47
CA GLY A 267 22.38 3.45 3.31
C GLY A 267 20.94 3.10 3.70
N LEU A 268 20.42 3.76 4.74
CA LEU A 268 19.04 3.62 5.19
C LEU A 268 18.05 4.13 4.13
N PHE A 269 18.22 5.35 3.61
CA PHE A 269 17.36 5.89 2.55
C PHE A 269 17.38 5.01 1.30
N ILE A 270 18.56 4.54 0.88
CA ILE A 270 18.69 3.60 -0.25
C ILE A 270 17.88 2.30 0.03
N SER A 271 17.89 1.80 1.26
CA SER A 271 17.10 0.61 1.63
C SER A 271 15.59 0.87 1.59
N VAL A 272 15.13 2.03 2.05
CA VAL A 272 13.73 2.46 1.99
C VAL A 272 13.30 2.56 0.52
N LEU A 273 14.09 3.22 -0.33
CA LEU A 273 13.84 3.29 -1.76
C LEU A 273 13.63 1.89 -2.38
N GLY A 274 14.53 0.93 -2.10
CA GLY A 274 14.41 -0.45 -2.56
C GLY A 274 13.11 -1.13 -2.10
N ILE A 275 12.77 -0.99 -0.82
CA ILE A 275 11.53 -1.50 -0.23
C ILE A 275 10.29 -0.91 -0.92
N GLN A 276 10.27 0.39 -1.17
CA GLN A 276 9.09 1.05 -1.74
C GLN A 276 8.90 0.77 -3.22
N ILE A 277 9.98 0.62 -3.99
CA ILE A 277 9.88 0.11 -5.36
C ILE A 277 9.30 -1.31 -5.35
N LEU A 278 9.82 -2.18 -4.49
CA LEU A 278 9.37 -3.57 -4.38
C LEU A 278 7.89 -3.65 -3.96
N SER A 279 7.48 -2.85 -2.97
CA SER A 279 6.10 -2.81 -2.46
C SER A 279 5.13 -2.27 -3.52
N ALA A 280 5.46 -1.18 -4.22
CA ALA A 280 4.63 -0.59 -5.25
C ALA A 280 4.49 -1.49 -6.48
N ALA A 281 5.59 -2.08 -6.97
CA ALA A 281 5.56 -3.03 -8.08
C ALA A 281 4.72 -4.28 -7.73
N SER A 282 4.77 -4.75 -6.48
CA SER A 282 3.98 -5.89 -6.02
C SER A 282 2.47 -5.64 -6.12
N ILE A 283 2.00 -4.41 -5.87
CA ILE A 283 0.57 -4.03 -5.97
C ILE A 283 0.12 -4.20 -7.42
N ILE A 284 0.88 -3.61 -8.34
CA ILE A 284 0.52 -3.59 -9.75
C ILE A 284 0.55 -5.01 -10.31
N LEU A 285 1.59 -5.79 -10.01
CA LEU A 285 1.70 -7.14 -10.53
C LEU A 285 0.67 -8.10 -9.91
N SER A 286 0.37 -7.96 -8.62
CA SER A 286 -0.71 -8.74 -7.98
C SER A 286 -2.05 -8.49 -8.67
N SER A 287 -2.33 -7.26 -9.08
CA SER A 287 -3.58 -6.94 -9.79
C SER A 287 -3.70 -7.61 -11.17
N LYS A 288 -2.58 -7.97 -11.81
CA LYS A 288 -2.54 -8.68 -13.09
C LYS A 288 -2.57 -10.21 -12.95
N VAL A 289 -2.09 -10.75 -11.83
CA VAL A 289 -2.03 -12.19 -11.57
C VAL A 289 -3.36 -12.75 -11.05
N ILE A 290 -4.10 -11.94 -10.29
CA ILE A 290 -5.36 -12.38 -9.67
C ILE A 290 -6.50 -12.32 -10.70
N SER A 291 -7.37 -13.35 -10.73
CA SER A 291 -8.53 -13.36 -11.63
C SER A 291 -9.63 -12.41 -11.15
N VAL A 292 -10.49 -11.95 -12.06
CA VAL A 292 -11.66 -11.07 -11.77
C VAL A 292 -12.51 -11.61 -10.61
N ASP A 293 -12.67 -12.93 -10.55
CA ASP A 293 -13.50 -13.61 -9.54
C ASP A 293 -12.82 -13.74 -8.16
N THR A 294 -11.48 -13.69 -8.11
CA THR A 294 -10.68 -13.86 -6.87
C THR A 294 -10.03 -12.56 -6.38
N HIS A 295 -10.37 -11.42 -7.02
CA HIS A 295 -9.78 -10.12 -6.73
C HIS A 295 -9.96 -9.66 -5.28
N GLY A 296 -11.11 -9.96 -4.66
CA GLY A 296 -11.37 -9.63 -3.25
C GLY A 296 -10.47 -10.43 -2.30
N PRO A 297 -10.57 -11.78 -2.30
CA PRO A 297 -9.72 -12.63 -1.47
C PRO A 297 -8.22 -12.39 -1.66
N GLY A 298 -7.74 -12.25 -2.90
CA GLY A 298 -6.31 -12.03 -3.16
C GLY A 298 -5.78 -10.69 -2.64
N LYS A 299 -6.58 -9.61 -2.68
CA LYS A 299 -6.23 -8.33 -2.05
C LYS A 299 -6.21 -8.43 -0.52
N GLY A 300 -7.11 -9.21 0.06
CA GLY A 300 -7.17 -9.50 1.49
C GLY A 300 -5.94 -10.26 1.98
N THR A 301 -5.60 -11.38 1.31
CA THR A 301 -4.41 -12.18 1.63
C THR A 301 -3.12 -11.36 1.54
N ARG A 302 -3.01 -10.49 0.53
CA ARG A 302 -1.89 -9.56 0.43
C ARG A 302 -1.79 -8.63 1.64
N HIS A 303 -2.90 -8.04 2.07
CA HIS A 303 -2.93 -7.17 3.25
C HIS A 303 -2.49 -7.91 4.52
N ILE A 304 -2.97 -9.14 4.72
CA ILE A 304 -2.56 -9.98 5.85
C ILE A 304 -1.04 -10.17 5.85
N MET A 305 -0.45 -10.47 4.69
CA MET A 305 1.00 -10.64 4.56
C MET A 305 1.77 -9.34 4.84
N CYS A 306 1.25 -8.18 4.43
CA CYS A 306 1.85 -6.88 4.76
C CYS A 306 1.87 -6.66 6.27
N PHE A 307 0.73 -6.86 6.94
CA PHE A 307 0.61 -6.69 8.38
C PHE A 307 1.45 -7.69 9.18
N LEU A 308 1.54 -8.94 8.71
CA LEU A 308 2.44 -9.94 9.31
C LEU A 308 3.90 -9.46 9.26
N GLY A 309 4.34 -8.90 8.12
CA GLY A 309 5.67 -8.29 8.01
C GLY A 309 5.86 -7.15 9.00
N LEU A 310 4.90 -6.23 9.09
CA LEU A 310 4.93 -5.08 10.00
C LEU A 310 4.88 -5.46 11.49
N ILE A 311 4.40 -6.66 11.84
CA ILE A 311 4.40 -7.15 13.23
C ILE A 311 5.71 -7.88 13.53
N LEU A 312 6.12 -8.80 12.64
CA LEU A 312 7.28 -9.66 12.88
C LEU A 312 8.61 -8.93 12.72
N GLY A 313 8.70 -7.94 11.82
CA GLY A 313 9.92 -7.17 11.54
C GLY A 313 10.43 -6.43 12.78
N PRO A 314 9.63 -5.53 13.39
CA PRO A 314 10.00 -4.84 14.62
C PRO A 314 10.30 -5.79 15.79
N ASN A 315 9.56 -6.90 15.92
CA ASN A 315 9.82 -7.90 16.95
C ASN A 315 11.18 -8.58 16.77
N TRP A 316 11.53 -8.93 15.53
CA TRP A 316 12.85 -9.47 15.22
C TRP A 316 13.95 -8.45 15.51
N ALA A 317 13.77 -7.21 15.06
CA ALA A 317 14.73 -6.15 15.31
C ALA A 317 14.93 -5.88 16.80
N GLY A 318 13.85 -5.77 17.58
CA GLY A 318 13.92 -5.61 19.03
C GLY A 318 14.61 -6.77 19.74
N ALA A 319 14.37 -8.02 19.31
CA ALA A 319 15.01 -9.20 19.90
C ALA A 319 16.51 -9.32 19.56
N THR A 320 16.95 -8.74 18.45
CA THR A 320 18.33 -8.85 17.94
C THR A 320 19.11 -7.54 17.97
N ILE A 321 18.59 -6.51 18.65
CA ILE A 321 19.14 -5.16 18.60
C ILE A 321 20.58 -5.07 19.15
N GLN A 322 20.90 -5.92 20.13
CA GLN A 322 22.25 -6.01 20.71
C GLN A 322 23.27 -6.62 19.74
N MET A 323 22.80 -7.24 18.65
CA MET A 323 23.63 -7.85 17.61
C MET A 323 23.20 -7.32 16.22
N PRO A 324 23.49 -6.04 15.90
CA PRO A 324 22.98 -5.39 14.69
C PRO A 324 23.44 -6.06 13.39
N ILE A 325 24.63 -6.67 13.39
CA ILE A 325 25.13 -7.46 12.24
C ILE A 325 24.28 -8.72 12.02
N LEU A 326 23.87 -9.41 13.10
CA LEU A 326 22.99 -10.57 13.00
C LEU A 326 21.60 -10.15 12.52
N LEU A 327 21.08 -9.04 13.04
CA LEU A 327 19.80 -8.45 12.62
C LEU A 327 19.81 -8.21 11.10
N LEU A 328 20.76 -7.42 10.60
CA LEU A 328 20.87 -7.08 9.18
C LEU A 328 21.22 -8.29 8.31
N GLY A 329 22.06 -9.20 8.80
CA GLY A 329 22.42 -10.45 8.12
C GLY A 329 21.20 -11.34 7.89
N PHE A 330 20.28 -11.42 8.86
CA PHE A 330 19.03 -12.14 8.70
C PHE A 330 18.11 -11.47 7.65
N LEU A 331 18.01 -10.12 7.67
CA LEU A 331 17.26 -9.38 6.64
C LEU A 331 17.82 -9.64 5.24
N LEU A 332 19.14 -9.68 5.10
CA LEU A 332 19.79 -10.01 3.83
C LEU A 332 19.50 -11.45 3.41
N ALA A 333 19.61 -12.41 4.33
CA ALA A 333 19.37 -13.82 4.04
C ALA A 333 17.94 -14.10 3.56
N ILE A 334 16.92 -13.53 4.25
CA ILE A 334 15.52 -13.71 3.83
C ILE A 334 15.24 -13.01 2.49
N THR A 335 15.86 -11.84 2.26
CA THR A 335 15.76 -11.13 0.98
C THR A 335 16.38 -11.94 -0.16
N LEU A 336 17.56 -12.53 0.04
CA LEU A 336 18.22 -13.39 -0.96
C LEU A 336 17.40 -14.64 -1.25
N PHE A 337 16.80 -15.26 -0.23
CA PHE A 337 15.92 -16.41 -0.39
C PHE A 337 14.75 -16.12 -1.35
N THR A 338 14.16 -14.93 -1.27
CA THR A 338 13.10 -14.53 -2.21
C THR A 338 13.58 -14.35 -3.64
N GLY A 339 14.85 -14.01 -3.86
CA GLY A 339 15.46 -13.82 -5.19
C GLY A 339 15.38 -15.04 -6.10
N VAL A 340 15.55 -16.25 -5.52
CA VAL A 340 15.40 -17.52 -6.24
C VAL A 340 14.00 -17.66 -6.84
N ARG A 341 12.97 -17.14 -6.14
CA ARG A 341 11.58 -17.18 -6.59
C ARG A 341 11.24 -16.05 -7.58
N VAL A 342 11.90 -14.89 -7.50
CA VAL A 342 11.77 -13.82 -8.52
C VAL A 342 12.22 -14.29 -9.87
N HIS A 343 13.36 -14.99 -9.92
CA HIS A 343 13.90 -15.50 -11.16
C HIS A 343 12.90 -16.45 -11.87
N SER A 344 12.26 -17.32 -11.09
CA SER A 344 11.18 -18.20 -11.58
C SER A 344 9.97 -17.39 -12.09
N LEU A 345 9.58 -16.31 -11.40
CA LEU A 345 8.50 -15.42 -11.84
C LEU A 345 8.83 -14.72 -13.17
N TYR A 346 10.06 -14.24 -13.33
CA TYR A 346 10.54 -13.59 -14.55
C TYR A 346 10.52 -14.54 -15.75
N ILE A 347 11.01 -15.77 -15.58
CA ILE A 347 10.99 -16.80 -16.63
C ILE A 347 9.55 -17.12 -17.04
N HIS A 348 8.64 -17.30 -16.07
CA HIS A 348 7.25 -17.62 -16.36
C HIS A 348 6.54 -16.51 -17.16
N TYR A 349 6.80 -15.24 -16.85
CA TYR A 349 6.22 -14.11 -17.58
C TYR A 349 6.86 -13.90 -18.96
N LYS A 350 8.16 -14.16 -19.10
CA LYS A 350 8.85 -14.10 -20.40
C LYS A 350 8.31 -15.15 -21.38
N LEU A 351 7.99 -16.36 -20.89
CA LEU A 351 7.46 -17.47 -21.68
C LEU A 351 5.99 -17.32 -22.09
N LYS A 352 5.20 -16.48 -21.40
CA LYS A 352 3.80 -16.18 -21.80
C LYS A 352 3.68 -15.15 -22.94
N LEU A 353 4.78 -14.50 -23.30
CA LEU A 353 4.85 -13.46 -24.33
C LEU A 353 5.56 -13.93 -25.62
N GLN A 354 5.94 -15.21 -25.69
CA GLN A 354 6.37 -15.92 -26.89
C GLN A 354 5.32 -16.96 -27.22
#